data_AF-A0A0E3L8Y1-F1
#
_entry.id   AF-A0A0E3L8Y1-F1
#
_cell.length_a   1.000
_cell.length_b   1.000
_cell.length_c   1.000
_cell.angle_alpha   90.00
_cell.angle_beta   90.00
_cell.angle_gamma   90.00
#
_symmetry.space_group_name_H-M   'P 1'
#
loop_
_entity.id
_entity.type
_entity.pdbx_description
1 polymer ?
#
loop_
_entity_poly.entity_id
_entity_poly.type
_entity_poly.pdbx_seq_one_letter_code
_entity_poly.pdbx_strand_id
1 'polypeptide(L)'
;MAEGITLHRVDESNKSEEERIFYDPYAVHFVNPAILEYAAKYPEQAKAAVEQMERLFPGLGNSIRARVRYFDDFVRAAVDEELRQLVILGAGYDTRAYRIEGLKGKVRVFEVDH
;
A
#
# COMPACT_ATOMS: atom_id res chain seq x y z
N MET A 1 3.03 -2.32 13.32
CA MET A 1 1.71 -1.98 12.74
C MET A 1 1.79 -1.62 11.25
N ALA A 2 2.82 -0.90 10.78
CA ALA A 2 2.96 -0.52 9.36
C ALA A 2 3.18 -1.69 8.38
N GLU A 3 3.90 -2.74 8.81
CA GLU A 3 4.16 -3.93 7.97
C GLU A 3 2.87 -4.66 7.57
N GLY A 4 1.88 -4.77 8.46
CA GLY A 4 0.59 -5.40 8.14
C GLY A 4 -0.17 -4.66 7.03
N ILE A 5 -0.13 -3.32 7.03
CA ILE A 5 -0.70 -2.51 5.94
C ILE A 5 0.10 -2.72 4.65
N THR A 6 1.41 -2.90 4.77
CA THR A 6 2.31 -3.13 3.63
C THR A 6 2.02 -4.48 2.96
N LEU A 7 1.74 -5.54 3.73
CA LEU A 7 1.32 -6.83 3.18
C LEU A 7 0.07 -6.72 2.29
N HIS A 8 -0.91 -5.91 2.66
CA HIS A 8 -2.07 -5.66 1.79
C HIS A 8 -1.71 -4.97 0.48
N ARG A 9 -0.69 -4.11 0.48
CA ARG A 9 -0.20 -3.47 -0.75
C ARG A 9 0.61 -4.41 -1.63
N VAL A 10 1.38 -5.32 -1.03
CA VAL A 10 2.05 -6.41 -1.77
C VAL A 10 1.02 -7.30 -2.44
N ASP A 11 0.04 -7.78 -1.69
CA ASP A 11 -1.02 -8.64 -2.21
C ASP A 11 -1.81 -7.96 -3.34
N GLU A 12 -2.21 -6.70 -3.16
CA GLU A 12 -2.92 -5.96 -4.20
C GLU A 12 -2.05 -5.74 -5.45
N SER A 13 -0.76 -5.47 -5.30
CA SER A 13 0.17 -5.24 -6.41
C SER A 13 0.50 -6.50 -7.21
N ASN A 14 0.32 -7.69 -6.62
CA ASN A 14 0.49 -8.99 -7.27
C ASN A 14 -0.71 -9.40 -8.14
N LYS A 15 -1.85 -8.72 -8.02
CA LYS A 15 -3.01 -8.94 -8.90
C LYS A 15 -2.72 -8.43 -10.30
N SER A 16 -3.48 -8.94 -11.28
CA SER A 16 -3.43 -8.45 -12.66
C SER A 16 -3.80 -6.96 -12.74
N GLU A 17 -3.42 -6.29 -13.82
CA GLU A 17 -3.76 -4.88 -14.01
C GLU A 17 -5.28 -4.63 -14.09
N GLU A 18 -6.04 -5.63 -14.54
CA GLU A 18 -7.50 -5.58 -14.64
C GLU A 18 -8.19 -5.71 -13.28
N GLU A 19 -7.52 -6.31 -12.29
CA GLU A 19 -8.09 -6.57 -10.96
C GLU A 19 -7.57 -5.62 -9.88
N ARG A 20 -6.29 -5.20 -9.96
CA ARG A 20 -5.67 -4.36 -8.94
C ARG A 20 -6.26 -2.95 -8.94
N ILE A 21 -6.51 -2.41 -7.76
CA ILE A 21 -7.05 -1.05 -7.63
C ILE A 21 -5.97 0.03 -7.37
N PHE A 22 -4.74 -0.40 -7.11
CA PHE A 22 -3.54 0.43 -7.08
C PHE A 22 -2.30 -0.45 -7.31
N TYR A 23 -1.15 0.18 -7.51
CA TYR A 23 0.14 -0.51 -7.63
C TYR A 23 1.19 0.16 -6.74
N ASP A 24 1.88 -0.65 -5.95
CA ASP A 24 2.98 -0.25 -5.08
C ASP A 24 4.17 -1.21 -5.27
N PRO A 25 5.08 -0.92 -6.21
CA PRO A 25 6.19 -1.81 -6.53
C PRO A 25 7.21 -1.92 -5.38
N TYR A 26 7.19 -1.00 -4.42
CA TYR A 26 8.19 -0.94 -3.36
C TYR A 26 7.73 -1.64 -2.08
N ALA A 27 6.43 -1.88 -1.91
CA ALA A 27 5.86 -2.49 -0.71
C ALA A 27 6.55 -3.82 -0.34
N VAL A 28 6.95 -4.62 -1.33
CA VAL A 28 7.60 -5.93 -1.12
C VAL A 28 8.91 -5.82 -0.34
N HIS A 29 9.61 -4.69 -0.43
CA HIS A 29 10.89 -4.47 0.24
C HIS A 29 10.74 -4.10 1.72
N PHE A 30 9.53 -3.79 2.18
CA PHE A 30 9.22 -3.41 3.57
C PHE A 30 8.50 -4.52 4.36
N VAL A 31 8.42 -5.72 3.77
CA VAL A 31 7.87 -6.91 4.42
C VAL A 31 9.00 -7.86 4.74
N ASN A 32 8.96 -8.47 5.93
CA ASN A 32 9.87 -9.51 6.35
C ASN A 32 9.88 -10.65 5.31
N PRO A 33 11.04 -10.96 4.69
CA PRO A 33 11.15 -12.01 3.68
C PRO A 33 10.62 -13.36 4.13
N ALA A 34 10.75 -13.71 5.42
CA ALA A 34 10.25 -14.97 5.96
C ALA A 34 8.73 -15.10 5.84
N ILE A 35 7.97 -13.99 5.90
CA ILE A 35 6.52 -14.00 5.69
C ILE A 35 6.19 -14.30 4.22
N LEU A 36 6.92 -13.67 3.31
CA LEU A 36 6.75 -13.87 1.87
C LEU A 36 7.13 -15.30 1.46
N GLU A 37 8.26 -15.80 1.95
CA GLU A 37 8.72 -17.17 1.74
C GLU A 37 7.73 -18.19 2.29
N TYR A 38 7.18 -17.95 3.48
CA TYR A 38 6.14 -18.80 4.05
C TYR A 38 4.89 -18.82 3.17
N ALA A 39 4.39 -17.65 2.76
CA ALA A 39 3.21 -17.55 1.90
C ALA A 39 3.42 -18.23 0.54
N ALA A 40 4.62 -18.10 -0.05
CA ALA A 40 4.97 -18.76 -1.31
C ALA A 40 5.07 -20.29 -1.16
N LYS A 41 5.62 -20.78 -0.04
CA LYS A 41 5.76 -22.21 0.24
C LYS A 41 4.44 -22.88 0.63
N TYR A 42 3.53 -22.14 1.27
CA TYR A 42 2.28 -22.63 1.85
C TYR A 42 1.07 -21.77 1.41
N PRO A 43 0.74 -21.75 0.11
CA PRO A 43 -0.26 -20.83 -0.44
C PRO A 43 -1.67 -21.07 0.10
N GLU A 44 -2.07 -22.34 0.30
CA GLU A 44 -3.39 -22.67 0.85
C GLU A 44 -3.53 -22.22 2.31
N GLN A 45 -2.45 -22.32 3.09
CA GLN A 45 -2.42 -21.86 4.48
C GLN A 45 -2.46 -20.33 4.55
N ALA A 46 -1.73 -19.64 3.67
CA ALA A 46 -1.79 -18.19 3.56
C ALA A 46 -3.21 -17.72 3.17
N LYS A 47 -3.83 -18.37 2.19
CA LYS A 47 -5.22 -18.10 1.80
C LYS A 47 -6.20 -18.32 2.95
N ALA A 48 -6.08 -19.45 3.65
CA ALA A 48 -6.92 -19.76 4.81
C ALA A 48 -6.76 -18.72 5.93
N ALA A 49 -5.54 -18.21 6.16
CA ALA A 49 -5.30 -17.14 7.13
C ALA A 49 -5.99 -15.82 6.73
N VAL A 50 -5.94 -15.46 5.44
CA VAL A 50 -6.66 -14.29 4.90
C VAL A 50 -8.18 -14.45 5.06
N GLU A 51 -8.72 -15.62 4.70
CA GLU A 51 -10.15 -15.92 4.87
C GLU A 51 -10.58 -15.90 6.35
N GLN A 52 -9.74 -16.40 7.25
CA GLN A 52 -10.00 -16.35 8.69
C GLN A 52 -10.03 -14.90 9.18
N MET A 53 -9.10 -14.05 8.73
CA MET A 53 -9.11 -12.62 9.06
C MET A 53 -10.36 -11.93 8.56
N GLU A 54 -10.82 -12.23 7.34
CA GLU A 54 -12.07 -11.69 6.80
C GLU A 54 -13.29 -12.15 7.61
N ARG A 55 -13.33 -13.38 8.12
CA ARG A 55 -14.43 -13.85 8.98
C ARG A 55 -14.43 -13.16 10.35
N LEU A 56 -13.26 -12.91 10.93
CA LEU A 56 -13.13 -12.26 12.24
C LEU A 56 -13.35 -10.75 12.16
N PHE A 57 -12.91 -10.12 11.07
CA PHE A 57 -13.00 -8.68 10.84
C PHE A 57 -13.51 -8.36 9.43
N PRO A 58 -14.81 -8.60 9.15
CA PRO A 58 -15.36 -8.42 7.81
C PRO A 58 -15.08 -7.02 7.23
N GLY A 59 -14.54 -6.99 6.01
CA GLY A 59 -14.25 -5.77 5.27
C GLY A 59 -12.99 -5.03 5.69
N LEU A 60 -12.24 -5.47 6.71
CA LEU A 60 -11.03 -4.78 7.17
C LEU A 60 -9.98 -4.69 6.04
N GLY A 61 -9.71 -5.80 5.37
CA GLY A 61 -8.74 -5.84 4.27
C GLY A 61 -9.17 -4.96 3.08
N ASN A 62 -10.46 -4.93 2.78
CA ASN A 62 -11.01 -4.06 1.73
C ASN A 62 -10.93 -2.59 2.11
N SER A 63 -11.22 -2.24 3.36
CA SER A 63 -11.08 -0.89 3.89
C SER A 63 -9.63 -0.40 3.81
N ILE A 64 -8.66 -1.25 4.16
CA ILE A 64 -7.23 -0.91 4.06
C ILE A 64 -6.84 -0.61 2.61
N ARG A 65 -7.22 -1.48 1.66
CA ARG A 65 -6.90 -1.29 0.23
C ARG A 65 -7.61 -0.07 -0.37
N ALA A 66 -8.90 0.10 -0.07
CA ALA A 66 -9.67 1.26 -0.51
C ALA A 66 -9.06 2.56 0.03
N ARG A 67 -8.59 2.57 1.29
CA ARG A 67 -7.90 3.72 1.87
C ARG A 67 -6.60 4.06 1.14
N VAL A 68 -5.80 3.05 0.74
CA VAL A 68 -4.59 3.29 -0.06
C VAL A 68 -4.94 3.97 -1.37
N ARG A 69 -5.89 3.42 -2.12
CA ARG A 69 -6.37 4.00 -3.39
C ARG A 69 -6.92 5.42 -3.20
N TYR A 70 -7.77 5.63 -2.20
CA TYR A 70 -8.39 6.93 -1.94
C TYR A 70 -7.34 8.04 -1.79
N PHE A 71 -6.31 7.80 -0.97
CA PHE A 71 -5.24 8.79 -0.79
C PHE A 71 -4.33 8.92 -2.01
N ASP A 72 -4.15 7.87 -2.80
CA ASP A 72 -3.42 7.99 -4.06
C ASP A 72 -4.17 8.88 -5.05
N ASP A 73 -5.47 8.66 -5.20
CA ASP A 73 -6.33 9.43 -6.09
C ASP A 73 -6.43 10.90 -5.62
N PHE A 74 -6.53 11.13 -4.30
CA PHE A 74 -6.47 12.46 -3.70
C PHE A 74 -5.15 13.18 -4.02
N VAL A 75 -4.00 12.51 -3.85
CA VAL A 75 -2.69 13.11 -4.12
C VAL A 75 -2.51 13.38 -5.62
N ARG A 76 -2.95 12.48 -6.51
CA ARG A 76 -2.90 12.71 -7.96
C ARG A 76 -3.73 13.93 -8.37
N ALA A 77 -4.96 14.02 -7.88
CA ALA A 77 -5.82 15.17 -8.13
C ALA A 77 -5.18 16.48 -7.64
N ALA A 78 -4.57 16.48 -6.45
CA ALA A 78 -3.87 17.65 -5.93
C ALA A 78 -2.64 18.02 -6.79
N VAL A 79 -1.90 17.04 -7.31
CA VAL A 79 -0.77 17.28 -8.23
C VAL A 79 -1.26 17.95 -9.52
N ASP A 80 -2.41 17.51 -10.06
CA ASP A 80 -3.03 18.12 -11.24
C ASP A 80 -3.50 19.56 -10.97
N GLU A 81 -3.81 19.89 -9.72
CA GLU A 81 -4.12 21.24 -9.21
C GLU A 81 -2.87 22.04 -8.76
N GLU A 82 -1.69 21.69 -9.27
CA GLU A 82 -0.41 22.38 -9.01
C GLU A 82 0.07 22.35 -7.54
N LEU A 83 -0.22 21.28 -6.79
CA LEU A 83 0.33 21.06 -5.44
C LEU A 83 1.84 21.32 -5.40
N ARG A 84 2.29 22.15 -4.45
CA ARG A 84 3.73 22.47 -4.28
C ARG A 84 4.38 21.78 -3.10
N GLN A 85 3.60 21.34 -2.12
CA GLN A 85 4.09 20.70 -0.91
C GLN A 85 3.13 19.63 -0.41
N LEU A 86 3.64 18.43 -0.13
CA LEU A 86 2.91 17.32 0.48
C LEU A 86 3.58 16.99 1.83
N VAL A 87 2.79 16.84 2.88
CA VAL A 87 3.27 16.36 4.18
C VAL A 87 2.55 15.06 4.52
N ILE A 88 3.30 13.98 4.70
CA ILE A 88 2.81 12.66 5.10
C ILE A 88 3.14 12.47 6.58
N LEU A 89 2.11 12.48 7.43
CA LEU A 89 2.24 12.31 8.88
C LEU A 89 2.07 10.84 9.25
N GLY A 90 2.99 10.29 10.05
CA GLY A 90 3.06 8.87 10.35
C GLY A 90 3.38 8.06 9.09
N ALA A 91 4.41 8.48 8.36
CA ALA A 91 4.72 7.98 7.03
C ALA A 91 4.96 6.46 7.01
N GLY A 92 5.59 5.89 8.03
CA GLY A 92 5.85 4.46 8.18
C GLY A 92 6.52 3.91 6.93
N TYR A 93 5.84 2.99 6.24
CA TYR A 93 6.29 2.43 4.96
C TYR A 93 5.52 3.04 3.77
N ASP A 94 5.06 4.28 3.85
CA ASP A 94 4.47 4.98 2.71
C ASP A 94 5.51 5.15 1.59
N THR A 95 5.10 4.89 0.37
CA THR A 95 5.95 4.89 -0.82
C THR A 95 5.43 5.89 -1.86
N ARG A 96 4.40 6.69 -1.54
CA ARG A 96 3.75 7.62 -2.48
C ARG A 96 4.73 8.57 -3.14
N ALA A 97 5.66 9.14 -2.37
CA ALA A 97 6.71 10.03 -2.88
C ALA A 97 7.54 9.41 -4.01
N TYR A 98 7.61 8.08 -4.05
CA TYR A 98 8.43 7.29 -4.97
C TYR A 98 7.65 6.66 -6.12
N ARG A 99 6.31 6.52 -6.01
CA ARG A 99 5.47 5.80 -6.99
C ARG A 99 4.34 6.60 -7.61
N ILE A 100 3.96 7.74 -7.04
CA ILE A 100 2.95 8.61 -7.65
C ILE A 100 3.66 9.55 -8.63
N GLU A 101 3.31 9.38 -9.91
CA GLU A 101 3.78 10.26 -10.98
C GLU A 101 3.42 11.72 -10.72
N GLY A 102 4.34 12.61 -11.07
CA GLY A 102 4.17 14.05 -10.86
C GLY A 102 4.54 14.57 -9.47
N LEU A 103 4.83 13.72 -8.48
CA LEU A 103 5.43 14.18 -7.22
C LEU A 103 6.92 14.50 -7.39
N LYS A 104 7.69 13.53 -7.92
CA LYS A 104 9.15 13.63 -8.02
C LYS A 104 9.56 14.84 -8.87
N GLY A 105 10.36 15.72 -8.26
CA GLY A 105 10.92 16.91 -8.92
C GLY A 105 9.95 18.08 -9.08
N LYS A 106 8.65 17.93 -8.76
CA LYS A 106 7.65 19.01 -8.84
C LYS A 106 7.09 19.43 -7.48
N VAL A 107 6.95 18.49 -6.55
CA VAL A 107 6.35 18.69 -5.23
C VAL A 107 7.40 18.45 -4.16
N ARG A 108 7.48 19.34 -3.16
CA ARG A 108 8.28 19.09 -1.95
C ARG A 108 7.52 18.13 -1.05
N VAL A 109 8.00 16.90 -0.93
CA VAL A 109 7.39 15.90 -0.05
C VAL A 109 8.16 15.84 1.27
N PHE A 110 7.43 15.96 2.38
CA PHE A 110 7.94 15.79 3.73
C PHE A 110 7.28 14.56 4.34
N GLU A 111 8.08 13.62 4.82
CA GLU A 111 7.64 12.45 5.55
C GLU A 111 8.02 12.65 7.01
N VAL A 112 7.03 12.57 7.91
CA VAL A 112 7.22 12.79 9.34
C VAL A 112 6.83 11.51 10.07
N ASP A 113 7.81 10.89 10.72
CA ASP A 113 7.62 9.75 11.59
C ASP A 113 8.71 9.71 12.70
N HIS A 114 8.64 8.73 13.59
CA HIS A 114 9.49 8.57 14.79
C HIS A 114 10.89 8.01 14.56
#